data_AF-W1QJA5-F1
#
_entry.id   AF-W1QJA5-F1
#
_cell.length_a   1.000
_cell.length_b   1.000
_cell.length_c   1.000
_cell.angle_alpha   90.00
_cell.angle_beta   90.00
_cell.angle_gamma   90.00
#
_symmetry.space_group_name_H-M   'P 1'
#
loop_
_entity.id
_entity.type
_entity.pdbx_description
1 polymer ?
#
loop_
_entity_poly.entity_id
_entity_poly.type
_entity_poly.pdbx_seq_one_letter_code
_entity_poly.pdbx_strand_id
1 'polypeptide(L)'
;MGTTDKQISALIVTFLRQCLECNTIPDDNRDSIEFAIESIGEAFGLDSSFCEQVNDVFGGQDLRSLISLPMKEASKSAEDESVPVHIHENEVNNKDKAESLKLEGNRAMAARNFKEAIEKYSAALDLYPSNAVYLSNRAAAYSSFGKHDLALKDAQKATESAPNYAKAWSRMGLAKYALGDIEGSMKAYERGLEVEGDSPSDAMKKGFETAKKKYTETLVASLGSANRDSESQDAASGEAHTMPDISNLASLFGGSSEGSPSGGNNLGGIAGLMNNPQIMQAAQRMMQNPEAMNGLLNNPQIRQMAQNLGLGGEGGLDELMNNPMLQNLANQFRNSS
;
A
#
# COMPACT_ATOMS: atom_id res chain seq x y z
N MET A 1 29.70 -5.10 -47.10
CA MET A 1 29.84 -4.83 -45.65
C MET A 1 28.44 -4.87 -45.08
N GLY A 2 28.20 -5.68 -44.05
CA GLY A 2 26.90 -5.72 -43.39
C GLY A 2 26.64 -4.40 -42.66
N THR A 3 25.41 -3.92 -42.71
CA THR A 3 24.97 -2.77 -41.90
C THR A 3 25.04 -3.15 -40.43
N THR A 4 25.71 -2.33 -39.63
CA THR A 4 25.82 -2.56 -38.18
C THR A 4 24.55 -2.15 -37.45
N ASP A 5 24.26 -2.79 -36.32
CA ASP A 5 23.12 -2.43 -35.46
C ASP A 5 23.16 -0.95 -35.06
N LYS A 6 24.36 -0.39 -34.86
CA LYS A 6 24.57 1.03 -34.59
C LYS A 6 24.09 1.93 -35.73
N GLN A 7 24.34 1.54 -36.99
CA GLN A 7 23.88 2.28 -38.18
C GLN A 7 22.37 2.17 -38.36
N ILE A 8 21.77 1.01 -38.05
CA ILE A 8 20.32 0.82 -38.12
C ILE A 8 19.62 1.68 -37.06
N SER A 9 20.11 1.65 -35.82
CA SER A 9 19.56 2.47 -34.73
C SER A 9 19.68 3.97 -35.00
N ALA A 10 20.79 4.41 -35.60
CA ALA A 10 20.95 5.81 -36.04
C ALA A 10 19.92 6.21 -37.11
N LEU A 11 19.64 5.33 -38.07
CA LEU A 11 18.65 5.60 -39.12
C LEU A 11 17.22 5.74 -38.53
N ILE A 12 16.88 4.93 -37.52
CA ILE A 12 15.60 5.01 -36.80
C ILE A 12 15.50 6.32 -36.01
N VAL A 13 16.57 6.71 -35.31
CA VAL A 13 16.61 7.98 -34.57
C VAL A 13 16.43 9.17 -35.52
N THR A 14 17.11 9.18 -36.66
CA THR A 14 16.99 10.23 -37.68
C THR A 14 15.55 10.32 -38.22
N PHE A 15 14.90 9.17 -38.46
CA PHE A 15 13.49 9.13 -38.85
C PHE A 15 12.55 9.71 -37.79
N LEU A 16 12.73 9.36 -36.51
CA LEU A 16 11.89 9.86 -35.42
C LEU A 16 12.02 11.38 -35.26
N ARG A 17 13.24 11.92 -35.37
CA ARG A 17 13.50 13.36 -35.39
C ARG A 17 12.79 14.06 -36.55
N GLN A 18 12.87 13.50 -37.74
CA GLN A 18 12.17 14.04 -38.91
C GLN A 18 10.64 14.02 -38.73
N CYS A 19 10.10 13.02 -38.03
CA CYS A 19 8.66 12.96 -37.76
C CYS A 19 8.19 14.05 -36.78
N LEU A 20 9.05 14.44 -35.82
CA LEU A 20 8.84 15.57 -34.91
C LEU A 20 8.93 16.92 -35.65
N GLU A 21 9.86 17.05 -36.60
CA GLU A 21 10.03 18.27 -37.41
C GLU A 21 8.89 18.46 -38.42
N CYS A 22 8.42 17.38 -39.06
CA CYS A 22 7.33 17.43 -40.04
C CYS A 22 5.93 17.45 -39.40
N ASN A 23 5.83 17.54 -38.07
CA ASN A 23 4.59 17.49 -37.29
C ASN A 23 3.63 16.34 -37.68
N THR A 24 4.21 15.20 -38.06
CA THR A 24 3.47 13.99 -38.48
C THR A 24 2.95 13.18 -37.29
N ILE A 25 3.25 13.62 -36.07
CA ILE A 25 2.92 12.98 -34.81
C ILE A 25 1.98 13.91 -34.03
N PRO A 26 0.90 13.40 -33.42
CA PRO A 26 0.03 14.19 -32.53
C PRO A 26 0.82 14.81 -31.37
N ASP A 27 0.50 16.05 -31.00
CA ASP A 27 1.21 16.81 -29.95
C ASP A 27 1.25 16.04 -28.61
N ASP A 28 0.21 15.29 -28.27
CA ASP A 28 0.11 14.45 -27.06
C ASP A 28 1.20 13.36 -26.97
N ASN A 29 1.81 12.98 -28.11
CA ASN A 29 2.81 11.92 -28.19
C ASN A 29 4.24 12.45 -28.37
N ARG A 30 4.43 13.78 -28.44
CA ARG A 30 5.72 14.41 -28.72
C ARG A 30 6.78 14.03 -27.67
N ASP A 31 6.45 14.21 -26.40
CA ASP A 31 7.34 13.90 -25.27
C ASP A 31 7.74 12.42 -25.24
N SER A 32 6.82 11.53 -25.65
CA SER A 32 7.08 10.09 -25.71
C SER A 32 8.08 9.72 -26.80
N ILE A 33 8.06 10.46 -27.91
CA ILE A 33 8.98 10.23 -29.04
C ILE A 33 10.35 10.83 -28.74
N GLU A 34 10.40 11.99 -28.08
CA GLU A 34 11.66 12.58 -27.59
C GLU A 34 12.36 11.63 -26.61
N PHE A 35 11.62 11.04 -25.66
CA PHE A 35 12.16 10.04 -24.73
C PHE A 35 12.66 8.76 -25.45
N ALA A 36 11.94 8.31 -26.48
CA ALA A 36 12.36 7.16 -27.28
C ALA A 36 13.67 7.42 -28.05
N ILE A 37 13.82 8.63 -28.61
CA ILE A 37 15.05 9.07 -29.28
C ILE A 37 16.23 9.06 -28.31
N GLU A 38 16.05 9.57 -27.10
CA GLU A 38 17.09 9.60 -26.06
C GLU A 38 17.46 8.18 -25.62
N SER A 39 16.47 7.33 -25.36
CA SER A 39 16.68 5.94 -24.94
C SER A 39 17.41 5.10 -26.00
N ILE A 40 17.07 5.26 -27.28
CA ILE A 40 17.77 4.57 -28.39
C ILE A 40 19.18 5.15 -28.55
N GLY A 41 19.34 6.46 -28.39
CA GLY A 41 20.64 7.13 -28.43
C GLY A 41 21.61 6.57 -27.38
N GLU A 42 21.15 6.46 -26.14
CA GLU A 42 21.94 5.93 -25.03
C GLU A 42 22.25 4.43 -25.19
N ALA A 43 21.25 3.63 -25.56
CA ALA A 43 21.39 2.18 -25.71
C ALA A 43 22.44 1.76 -26.76
N PHE A 44 22.59 2.55 -27.82
CA PHE A 44 23.51 2.26 -28.93
C PHE A 44 24.72 3.21 -29.00
N GLY A 45 24.88 4.10 -28.02
CA GLY A 45 25.95 5.09 -27.96
C GLY A 45 26.00 5.97 -29.22
N LEU A 46 24.86 6.55 -29.60
CA LEU A 46 24.69 7.38 -30.78
C LEU A 46 24.92 8.85 -30.44
N ASP A 47 25.88 9.47 -31.13
CA ASP A 47 26.09 10.91 -31.09
C ASP A 47 25.32 11.61 -32.21
N SER A 48 24.95 12.87 -32.03
CA SER A 48 24.20 13.65 -33.04
C SER A 48 24.92 13.68 -34.41
N SER A 49 26.25 13.74 -34.42
CA SER A 49 27.07 13.71 -35.63
C SER A 49 27.02 12.37 -36.37
N PHE A 50 26.88 11.26 -35.65
CA PHE A 50 26.76 9.93 -36.24
C PHE A 50 25.40 9.72 -36.90
N CYS A 51 24.34 10.30 -36.32
CA CYS A 51 22.99 10.25 -36.88
C CYS A 51 22.87 11.04 -38.20
N GLU A 52 23.63 12.12 -38.36
CA GLU A 52 23.66 12.91 -39.60
C GLU A 52 24.41 12.19 -40.74
N GLN A 53 25.47 11.45 -40.42
CA GLN A 53 26.30 10.74 -41.41
C GLN A 53 25.72 9.38 -41.82
N VAL A 54 24.67 8.90 -41.14
CA VAL A 54 24.11 7.58 -41.38
C VAL A 54 23.49 7.47 -42.78
N ASN A 55 22.92 8.55 -43.31
CA ASN A 55 22.25 8.54 -44.61
C ASN A 55 23.24 8.23 -45.75
N ASP A 56 24.50 8.66 -45.64
CA ASP A 56 25.54 8.37 -46.63
C ASP A 56 25.90 6.88 -46.66
N VAL A 57 25.79 6.18 -45.53
CA VAL A 57 25.98 4.72 -45.42
C VAL A 57 24.88 3.97 -46.17
N PHE A 58 23.67 4.52 -46.20
CA PHE A 58 22.51 3.95 -46.89
C PHE A 58 22.29 4.53 -48.29
N GLY A 59 23.34 5.11 -48.90
CA GLY A 59 23.26 5.62 -50.28
C GLY A 59 22.32 6.82 -50.45
N GLY A 60 22.14 7.61 -49.39
CA GLY A 60 21.24 8.77 -49.35
C GLY A 60 19.76 8.42 -49.24
N GLN A 61 19.43 7.15 -48.96
CA GLN A 61 18.04 6.72 -48.81
C GLN A 61 17.57 6.84 -47.36
N ASP A 62 16.39 7.44 -47.17
CA ASP A 62 15.72 7.48 -45.87
C ASP A 62 15.05 6.14 -45.56
N LEU A 63 14.71 5.94 -44.28
CA LEU A 63 14.07 4.70 -43.80
C LEU A 63 12.78 4.38 -44.57
N ARG A 64 12.03 5.40 -44.99
CA ARG A 64 10.82 5.25 -45.79
C ARG A 64 11.11 4.69 -47.17
N SER A 65 12.13 5.22 -47.85
CA SER A 65 12.55 4.75 -49.18
C SER A 65 13.08 3.31 -49.14
N LEU A 66 13.83 2.95 -48.09
CA LEU A 66 14.37 1.60 -47.90
C LEU A 66 13.27 0.54 -47.70
N ILE A 67 12.17 0.90 -47.05
CA ILE A 67 11.04 -0.01 -46.77
C ILE A 67 10.01 -0.03 -47.91
N SER A 68 10.02 0.97 -48.81
CA SER A 68 9.04 1.11 -49.90
C SER A 68 9.19 0.15 -51.09
N LEU A 69 10.15 -0.78 -51.06
CA LEU A 69 10.29 -1.78 -52.11
C LEU A 69 9.12 -2.78 -52.08
N PRO A 70 8.49 -3.09 -53.23
CA PRO A 70 7.38 -4.04 -53.26
C PRO A 70 7.90 -5.44 -52.89
N MET A 71 7.48 -5.94 -51.73
CA MET A 71 7.74 -7.32 -51.33
C MET A 71 7.07 -8.27 -52.32
N LYS A 72 7.90 -8.95 -53.12
CA LYS A 72 7.47 -10.01 -54.03
C LYS A 72 7.54 -11.35 -53.28
N GLU A 73 6.39 -11.94 -53.03
CA GLU A 73 6.28 -13.32 -52.56
C GLU A 73 6.94 -14.30 -53.56
N ALA A 74 7.87 -15.13 -53.09
CA ALA A 74 7.89 -16.61 -53.23
C ALA A 74 9.30 -17.26 -53.21
N SER A 75 9.52 -18.06 -52.16
CA SER A 75 10.02 -19.45 -52.14
C SER A 75 11.51 -19.86 -52.31
N LYS A 76 11.93 -20.65 -51.29
CA LYS A 76 12.75 -21.89 -51.25
C LYS A 76 14.29 -21.87 -51.00
N SER A 77 14.60 -22.56 -49.89
CA SER A 77 15.73 -23.47 -49.55
C SER A 77 17.15 -22.94 -49.36
N ALA A 78 17.65 -23.00 -48.11
CA ALA A 78 18.90 -23.68 -47.74
C ALA A 78 19.06 -23.75 -46.19
N GLU A 79 18.98 -25.00 -45.69
CA GLU A 79 19.73 -25.63 -44.60
C GLU A 79 20.01 -24.89 -43.27
N ASP A 80 19.29 -25.41 -42.27
CA ASP A 80 19.52 -25.56 -40.84
C ASP A 80 20.99 -25.54 -40.35
N GLU A 81 21.35 -24.48 -39.62
CA GLU A 81 22.01 -24.63 -38.31
C GLU A 81 21.29 -23.70 -37.32
N SER A 82 20.20 -24.22 -36.77
CA SER A 82 19.42 -23.55 -35.73
C SER A 82 20.01 -23.84 -34.33
N VAL A 83 20.44 -22.79 -33.65
CA VAL A 83 20.17 -22.65 -32.21
C VAL A 83 18.89 -21.79 -32.13
N PRO A 84 17.69 -22.38 -31.97
CA PRO A 84 16.45 -21.65 -32.22
C PRO A 84 16.03 -20.82 -31.01
N VAL A 85 16.04 -19.50 -31.17
CA VAL A 85 15.08 -18.61 -30.49
C VAL A 85 14.08 -18.17 -31.56
N HIS A 86 12.98 -18.92 -31.65
CA HIS A 86 11.91 -18.69 -32.61
C HIS A 86 10.86 -17.78 -31.96
N ILE A 87 10.91 -16.47 -32.22
CA ILE A 87 9.76 -15.59 -31.94
C ILE A 87 8.98 -15.46 -33.25
N HIS A 88 7.81 -16.10 -33.31
CA HIS A 88 6.96 -16.09 -34.50
C HIS A 88 6.39 -14.68 -34.75
N GLU A 89 6.38 -14.21 -36.00
CA GLU A 89 5.78 -12.93 -36.45
C GLU A 89 4.33 -12.70 -35.95
N ASN A 90 3.59 -13.79 -35.75
CA ASN A 90 2.24 -13.77 -35.17
C ASN A 90 2.22 -13.35 -33.68
N GLU A 91 3.27 -13.63 -32.91
CA GLU A 91 3.38 -13.24 -31.51
C GLU A 91 3.63 -11.74 -31.35
N VAL A 92 4.37 -11.12 -32.27
CA VAL A 92 4.61 -9.67 -32.28
C VAL A 92 3.30 -8.94 -32.54
N ASN A 93 2.55 -9.35 -33.56
CA ASN A 93 1.24 -8.77 -33.89
C ASN A 93 0.21 -8.97 -32.76
N ASN A 94 0.20 -10.15 -32.12
CA ASN A 94 -0.68 -10.39 -30.98
C ASN A 94 -0.34 -9.51 -29.77
N LYS A 95 0.95 -9.26 -29.52
CA LYS A 95 1.41 -8.40 -28.43
C LYS A 95 0.94 -6.96 -28.64
N ASP A 96 1.17 -6.40 -29.83
CA ASP A 96 0.75 -5.03 -30.15
C ASP A 96 -0.77 -4.87 -30.09
N LYS A 97 -1.50 -5.89 -30.58
CA LYS A 97 -2.96 -5.93 -30.47
C LYS A 97 -3.43 -5.97 -29.01
N ALA A 98 -2.82 -6.79 -28.16
CA ALA A 98 -3.17 -6.87 -26.74
C ALA A 98 -2.86 -5.57 -25.99
N GLU A 99 -1.75 -4.92 -26.31
CA GLU A 99 -1.39 -3.61 -25.77
C GLU A 99 -2.36 -2.51 -26.21
N SER A 100 -2.79 -2.52 -27.48
CA SER A 100 -3.82 -1.61 -27.98
C SER A 100 -5.15 -1.80 -27.24
N LEU A 101 -5.59 -3.06 -27.06
CA LEU A 101 -6.79 -3.39 -26.29
C LEU A 101 -6.69 -2.94 -24.84
N LYS A 102 -5.51 -3.09 -24.20
CA LYS A 102 -5.26 -2.54 -22.86
C LYS A 102 -5.43 -1.02 -22.83
N LEU A 103 -4.89 -0.29 -23.82
CA LEU A 103 -5.02 1.16 -23.89
C LEU A 103 -6.47 1.62 -24.12
N GLU A 104 -7.22 0.92 -24.97
CA GLU A 104 -8.67 1.13 -25.13
C GLU A 104 -9.42 0.88 -23.83
N GLY A 105 -9.11 -0.21 -23.12
CA GLY A 105 -9.68 -0.49 -21.80
C GLY A 105 -9.36 0.62 -20.78
N ASN A 106 -8.13 1.14 -20.78
CA ASN A 106 -7.72 2.25 -19.92
C ASN A 106 -8.51 3.54 -20.23
N ARG A 107 -8.75 3.84 -21.52
CA ARG A 107 -9.59 4.96 -21.94
C ARG A 107 -11.02 4.80 -21.47
N ALA A 108 -11.59 3.60 -21.62
CA ALA A 108 -12.92 3.28 -21.12
C ALA A 108 -13.02 3.40 -19.58
N MET A 109 -11.98 2.98 -18.84
CA MET A 109 -11.88 3.19 -17.38
C MET A 109 -11.89 4.67 -17.01
N ALA A 110 -11.11 5.51 -17.71
CA ALA A 110 -11.08 6.94 -17.49
C ALA A 110 -12.44 7.60 -17.77
N ALA A 111 -13.16 7.12 -18.79
CA ALA A 111 -14.51 7.54 -19.13
C ALA A 111 -15.60 6.95 -18.19
N ARG A 112 -15.22 6.16 -17.17
CA ARG A 112 -16.12 5.39 -16.30
C ARG A 112 -17.06 4.43 -17.05
N ASN A 113 -16.72 4.05 -18.28
CA ASN A 113 -17.40 2.99 -19.02
C ASN A 113 -16.82 1.62 -18.63
N PHE A 114 -17.18 1.14 -17.44
CA PHE A 114 -16.58 -0.07 -16.88
C PHE A 114 -16.91 -1.33 -17.68
N LYS A 115 -18.09 -1.39 -18.32
CA LYS A 115 -18.47 -2.53 -19.15
C LYS A 115 -17.55 -2.66 -20.36
N GLU A 116 -17.33 -1.56 -21.08
CA GLU A 116 -16.40 -1.55 -22.22
C GLU A 116 -14.97 -1.84 -21.77
N ALA A 117 -14.53 -1.29 -20.63
CA ALA A 117 -13.21 -1.60 -20.09
C ALA A 117 -13.02 -3.12 -19.84
N ILE A 118 -14.02 -3.78 -19.25
CA ILE A 118 -14.01 -5.23 -19.03
C ILE A 118 -13.92 -5.98 -20.35
N GLU A 119 -14.69 -5.58 -21.36
CA GLU A 119 -14.67 -6.20 -22.70
C GLU A 119 -13.29 -6.08 -23.34
N LYS A 120 -12.68 -4.90 -23.30
CA LYS A 120 -11.35 -4.65 -23.88
C LYS A 120 -10.24 -5.41 -23.16
N TYR A 121 -10.23 -5.42 -21.83
CA TYR A 121 -9.24 -6.21 -21.09
C TYR A 121 -9.46 -7.72 -21.27
N SER A 122 -10.71 -8.18 -21.43
CA SER A 122 -10.99 -9.59 -21.72
C SER A 122 -10.44 -10.00 -23.07
N ALA A 123 -10.63 -9.17 -24.11
CA ALA A 123 -10.03 -9.43 -25.41
C ALA A 123 -8.48 -9.44 -25.37
N ALA A 124 -7.85 -8.62 -24.53
CA ALA A 124 -6.40 -8.67 -24.31
C ALA A 124 -5.98 -9.98 -23.61
N LEU A 125 -6.80 -10.47 -22.69
CA LEU A 125 -6.59 -11.74 -21.98
C LEU A 125 -6.86 -12.97 -22.87
N ASP A 126 -7.71 -12.87 -23.88
CA ASP A 126 -7.87 -13.95 -24.87
C ASP A 126 -6.58 -14.19 -25.67
N LEU A 127 -5.75 -13.15 -25.82
CA LEU A 127 -4.42 -13.23 -26.44
C LEU A 127 -3.34 -13.65 -25.43
N TYR A 128 -3.39 -13.12 -24.20
CA TYR A 128 -2.43 -13.43 -23.14
C TYR A 128 -3.14 -13.73 -21.80
N PRO A 129 -3.61 -14.97 -21.59
CA PRO A 129 -4.49 -15.32 -20.46
C PRO A 129 -3.90 -15.11 -19.07
N SER A 130 -2.57 -15.20 -18.96
CA SER A 130 -1.85 -15.08 -17.68
C SER A 130 -1.21 -13.71 -17.48
N ASN A 131 -1.46 -12.73 -18.35
CA ASN A 131 -0.84 -11.42 -18.19
C ASN A 131 -1.38 -10.71 -16.94
N ALA A 132 -0.54 -10.61 -15.91
CA ALA A 132 -0.91 -10.04 -14.62
C ALA A 132 -1.36 -8.57 -14.69
N VAL A 133 -0.86 -7.79 -15.66
CA VAL A 133 -1.29 -6.41 -15.87
C VAL A 133 -2.71 -6.36 -16.39
N TYR A 134 -3.05 -7.17 -17.39
CA TYR A 134 -4.41 -7.20 -17.96
C TYR A 134 -5.42 -7.75 -16.95
N LEU A 135 -5.06 -8.80 -16.20
CA LEU A 135 -5.85 -9.34 -15.10
C LEU A 135 -6.10 -8.27 -14.01
N SER A 136 -5.05 -7.56 -13.56
CA SER A 136 -5.17 -6.51 -12.55
C SER A 136 -6.01 -5.31 -13.03
N ASN A 137 -5.90 -4.94 -14.31
CA ASN A 137 -6.72 -3.88 -14.90
C ASN A 137 -8.18 -4.29 -15.00
N ARG A 138 -8.48 -5.53 -15.42
CA ARG A 138 -9.84 -6.06 -15.44
C ARG A 138 -10.43 -6.20 -14.03
N ALA A 139 -9.62 -6.59 -13.04
CA ALA A 139 -10.02 -6.60 -11.63
C ALA A 139 -10.39 -5.20 -11.12
N ALA A 140 -9.67 -4.16 -11.55
CA ALA A 140 -10.02 -2.77 -11.26
C ALA A 140 -11.39 -2.41 -11.87
N ALA A 141 -11.61 -2.75 -13.14
CA ALA A 141 -12.86 -2.51 -13.83
C ALA A 141 -14.04 -3.26 -13.19
N TYR A 142 -13.87 -4.53 -12.83
CA TYR A 142 -14.88 -5.29 -12.09
C TYR A 142 -15.19 -4.67 -10.73
N SER A 143 -14.18 -4.21 -9.99
CA SER A 143 -14.39 -3.54 -8.71
C SER A 143 -15.19 -2.25 -8.87
N SER A 144 -14.86 -1.42 -9.87
CA SER A 144 -15.61 -0.19 -10.19
C SER A 144 -17.03 -0.47 -10.68
N PHE A 145 -17.25 -1.63 -11.30
CA PHE A 145 -18.58 -2.10 -11.72
C PHE A 145 -19.38 -2.80 -10.60
N GLY A 146 -18.81 -2.94 -9.38
CA GLY A 146 -19.45 -3.61 -8.24
C GLY A 146 -19.44 -5.14 -8.30
N LYS A 147 -18.63 -5.75 -9.18
CA LYS A 147 -18.48 -7.20 -9.33
C LYS A 147 -17.25 -7.70 -8.56
N HIS A 148 -17.28 -7.57 -7.24
CA HIS A 148 -16.12 -7.83 -6.38
C HIS A 148 -15.67 -9.30 -6.39
N ASP A 149 -16.57 -10.27 -6.57
CA ASP A 149 -16.20 -11.69 -6.72
C ASP A 149 -15.33 -11.94 -7.95
N LEU A 150 -15.65 -11.29 -9.07
CA LEU A 150 -14.89 -11.40 -10.31
C LEU A 150 -13.55 -10.66 -10.20
N ALA A 151 -13.55 -9.50 -9.55
CA ALA A 151 -12.34 -8.75 -9.25
C ALA A 151 -11.37 -9.57 -8.40
N LEU A 152 -11.87 -10.28 -7.38
CA LEU A 152 -11.06 -11.14 -6.53
C LEU A 152 -10.41 -12.27 -7.33
N LYS A 153 -11.19 -12.96 -8.18
CA LYS A 153 -10.67 -14.04 -9.04
C LYS A 153 -9.55 -13.57 -9.96
N ASP A 154 -9.73 -12.43 -10.62
CA ASP A 154 -8.70 -11.87 -11.50
C ASP A 154 -7.46 -11.41 -10.71
N ALA A 155 -7.66 -10.77 -9.55
CA ALA A 155 -6.55 -10.34 -8.71
C ALA A 155 -5.74 -11.53 -8.18
N GLN A 156 -6.39 -12.62 -7.76
CA GLN A 156 -5.73 -13.87 -7.34
C GLN A 156 -4.87 -14.45 -8.47
N LYS A 157 -5.44 -14.60 -9.67
CA LYS A 157 -4.69 -15.06 -10.84
C LYS A 157 -3.51 -14.15 -11.17
N ALA A 158 -3.68 -12.84 -11.03
CA ALA A 158 -2.59 -11.88 -11.25
C ALA A 158 -1.47 -12.05 -10.22
N THR A 159 -1.80 -12.27 -8.93
CA THR A 159 -0.80 -12.54 -7.88
C THR A 159 -0.12 -13.89 -8.02
N GLU A 160 -0.83 -14.91 -8.52
CA GLU A 160 -0.26 -16.23 -8.82
C GLU A 160 0.73 -16.15 -10.00
N SER A 161 0.37 -15.40 -11.05
CA SER A 161 1.23 -15.25 -12.23
C SER A 161 2.40 -14.30 -12.01
N ALA A 162 2.23 -13.25 -11.21
CA ALA A 162 3.28 -12.28 -10.91
C ALA A 162 3.25 -11.88 -9.43
N PRO A 163 3.86 -12.69 -8.54
CA PRO A 163 3.83 -12.46 -7.10
C PRO A 163 4.46 -11.12 -6.68
N ASN A 164 5.38 -10.59 -7.48
CA ASN A 164 6.05 -9.30 -7.25
C ASN A 164 5.29 -8.12 -7.88
N TYR A 165 4.08 -8.32 -8.37
CA TYR A 165 3.26 -7.24 -8.94
C TYR A 165 2.34 -6.63 -7.88
N ALA A 166 2.85 -5.64 -7.14
CA ALA A 166 2.15 -4.97 -6.05
C ALA A 166 0.71 -4.54 -6.38
N LYS A 167 0.46 -4.01 -7.59
CA LYS A 167 -0.89 -3.57 -7.98
C LYS A 167 -1.91 -4.70 -7.90
N ALA A 168 -1.54 -5.94 -8.21
CA ALA A 168 -2.45 -7.09 -8.09
C ALA A 168 -2.84 -7.35 -6.62
N TRP A 169 -1.89 -7.27 -5.69
CA TRP A 169 -2.17 -7.35 -4.24
C TRP A 169 -3.10 -6.24 -3.78
N SER A 170 -2.92 -5.01 -4.29
CA SER A 170 -3.84 -3.90 -4.04
C SER A 170 -5.27 -4.21 -4.49
N ARG A 171 -5.44 -4.80 -5.69
CA ARG A 171 -6.76 -5.20 -6.22
C ARG A 171 -7.39 -6.30 -5.39
N MET A 172 -6.59 -7.28 -4.97
CA MET A 172 -7.05 -8.38 -4.12
C MET A 172 -7.52 -7.86 -2.75
N GLY A 173 -6.73 -6.97 -2.12
CA GLY A 173 -7.10 -6.33 -0.85
C GLY A 173 -8.41 -5.56 -0.95
N LEU A 174 -8.60 -4.79 -2.03
CA LEU A 174 -9.84 -4.03 -2.25
C LEU A 174 -11.04 -4.96 -2.46
N ALA A 175 -10.90 -5.98 -3.29
CA ALA A 175 -11.98 -6.92 -3.59
C ALA A 175 -12.41 -7.70 -2.33
N LYS A 176 -11.44 -8.19 -1.54
CA LYS A 176 -11.72 -8.86 -0.25
C LYS A 176 -12.41 -7.94 0.75
N TYR A 177 -11.96 -6.68 0.84
CA TYR A 177 -12.59 -5.70 1.71
C TYR A 177 -14.07 -5.51 1.36
N ALA A 178 -14.37 -5.34 0.07
CA ALA A 178 -15.73 -5.16 -0.42
C ALA A 178 -16.62 -6.40 -0.23
N LEU A 179 -16.03 -7.60 -0.21
CA LEU A 179 -16.72 -8.86 0.08
C LEU A 179 -16.88 -9.15 1.58
N GLY A 180 -16.32 -8.30 2.45
CA GLY A 180 -16.39 -8.48 3.91
C GLY A 180 -15.32 -9.43 4.48
N ASP A 181 -14.40 -9.95 3.67
CA ASP A 181 -13.21 -10.67 4.12
C ASP A 181 -12.16 -9.65 4.61
N ILE A 182 -12.39 -9.09 5.79
CA ILE A 182 -11.56 -8.01 6.35
C ILE A 182 -10.16 -8.49 6.68
N GLU A 183 -10.04 -9.68 7.28
CA GLU A 183 -8.73 -10.27 7.61
C GLU A 183 -7.93 -10.56 6.34
N GLY A 184 -8.55 -11.19 5.34
CA GLY A 184 -7.89 -11.46 4.08
C GLY A 184 -7.54 -10.20 3.30
N SER A 185 -8.34 -9.13 3.41
CA SER A 185 -8.02 -7.83 2.84
C SER A 185 -6.76 -7.23 3.45
N MET A 186 -6.68 -7.23 4.78
CA MET A 186 -5.51 -6.73 5.52
C MET A 186 -4.24 -7.49 5.11
N LYS A 187 -4.28 -8.82 5.07
CA LYS A 187 -3.15 -9.67 4.64
C LYS A 187 -2.72 -9.41 3.19
N ALA A 188 -3.68 -9.20 2.29
CA ALA A 188 -3.37 -8.90 0.89
C ALA A 188 -2.68 -7.53 0.74
N TYR A 189 -3.14 -6.51 1.48
CA TYR A 189 -2.48 -5.21 1.48
C TYR A 189 -1.10 -5.25 2.14
N GLU A 190 -0.94 -5.98 3.23
CA GLU A 190 0.36 -6.22 3.89
C GLU A 190 1.35 -6.84 2.91
N ARG A 191 0.95 -7.91 2.21
CA ARG A 191 1.78 -8.52 1.17
C ARG A 191 2.11 -7.55 0.03
N GLY A 192 1.15 -6.70 -0.35
CA GLY A 192 1.40 -5.63 -1.32
C GLY A 192 2.48 -4.65 -0.85
N LEU A 193 2.43 -4.21 0.41
CA LEU A 193 3.42 -3.28 0.99
C LEU A 193 4.82 -3.90 0.98
N GLU A 194 4.94 -5.19 1.35
CA GLU A 194 6.21 -5.92 1.28
C GLU A 194 6.78 -5.96 -0.15
N VAL A 195 5.91 -6.06 -1.15
CA VAL A 195 6.29 -6.12 -2.56
C VAL A 195 6.66 -4.74 -3.14
N GLU A 196 6.00 -3.65 -2.71
CA GLU A 196 6.40 -2.28 -3.12
C GLU A 196 7.71 -1.82 -2.47
N GLY A 197 8.10 -2.43 -1.35
CA GLY A 197 9.35 -2.14 -0.65
C GLY A 197 9.34 -0.77 0.06
N ASP A 198 10.47 -0.07 0.04
CA ASP A 198 10.72 1.10 0.88
C ASP A 198 9.87 2.34 0.54
N SER A 199 9.24 2.37 -0.64
CA SER A 199 8.40 3.50 -1.08
C SER A 199 7.02 3.03 -1.57
N PRO A 200 6.16 2.53 -0.65
CA PRO A 200 4.83 2.08 -1.02
C PRO A 200 3.92 3.25 -1.41
N SER A 201 3.03 2.98 -2.36
CA SER A 201 2.02 3.90 -2.85
C SER A 201 1.02 4.27 -1.74
N ASP A 202 0.54 5.52 -1.77
CA ASP A 202 -0.46 6.00 -0.81
C ASP A 202 -1.74 5.18 -0.83
N ALA A 203 -2.14 4.68 -2.00
CA ALA A 203 -3.32 3.84 -2.14
C ALA A 203 -3.15 2.51 -1.36
N MET A 204 -1.95 1.94 -1.37
CA MET A 204 -1.66 0.71 -0.65
C MET A 204 -1.63 0.92 0.86
N LYS A 205 -0.94 1.98 1.32
CA LYS A 205 -0.90 2.36 2.74
C LYS A 205 -2.30 2.62 3.30
N LYS A 206 -3.09 3.44 2.61
CA LYS A 206 -4.47 3.75 3.01
C LYS A 206 -5.37 2.52 2.99
N GLY A 207 -5.20 1.64 2.00
CA GLY A 207 -5.92 0.36 1.92
C GLY A 207 -5.62 -0.52 3.13
N PHE A 208 -4.34 -0.68 3.46
CA PHE A 208 -3.90 -1.44 4.64
C PHE A 208 -4.44 -0.85 5.94
N GLU A 209 -4.29 0.46 6.16
CA GLU A 209 -4.77 1.14 7.37
C GLU A 209 -6.29 1.00 7.54
N THR A 210 -7.04 1.14 6.45
CA THR A 210 -8.50 0.99 6.46
C THR A 210 -8.91 -0.45 6.81
N ALA A 211 -8.25 -1.43 6.20
CA ALA A 211 -8.49 -2.85 6.48
C ALA A 211 -8.10 -3.20 7.92
N LYS A 212 -6.93 -2.74 8.40
CA LYS A 212 -6.44 -2.95 9.76
C LYS A 212 -7.38 -2.33 10.79
N LYS A 213 -7.82 -1.10 10.59
CA LYS A 213 -8.80 -0.44 11.47
C LYS A 213 -10.08 -1.26 11.55
N LYS A 214 -10.66 -1.64 10.40
CA LYS A 214 -11.88 -2.44 10.35
C LYS A 214 -11.71 -3.81 11.00
N TYR A 215 -10.54 -4.43 10.86
CA TYR A 215 -10.20 -5.70 11.49
C TYR A 215 -10.21 -5.55 13.02
N THR A 216 -9.51 -4.54 13.55
CA THR A 216 -9.49 -4.26 15.00
C THR A 216 -10.86 -3.95 15.57
N GLU A 217 -11.69 -3.16 14.87
CA GLU A 217 -13.07 -2.89 15.27
C GLU A 217 -13.91 -4.17 15.34
N THR A 218 -13.77 -5.05 14.34
CA THR A 218 -14.50 -6.32 14.30
C THR A 218 -14.06 -7.26 15.41
N LEU A 219 -12.75 -7.31 15.70
CA LEU A 219 -12.20 -8.12 16.79
C LEU A 219 -12.67 -7.61 18.16
N VAL A 220 -12.61 -6.30 18.40
CA VAL A 220 -13.09 -5.68 19.65
C VAL A 220 -14.59 -5.89 19.82
N ALA A 221 -15.40 -5.77 18.76
CA ALA A 221 -16.83 -6.05 18.81
C ALA A 221 -17.12 -7.52 19.16
N SER A 222 -16.33 -8.45 18.63
CA SER A 222 -16.44 -9.88 18.95
C SER A 222 -16.09 -10.16 20.42
N LEU A 223 -15.02 -9.56 20.93
CA LEU A 223 -14.60 -9.71 22.33
C LEU A 223 -15.59 -9.05 23.31
N GLY A 224 -16.13 -7.88 22.95
CA GLY A 224 -17.13 -7.16 23.74
C GLY A 224 -18.49 -7.86 23.79
N SER A 225 -18.82 -8.67 22.77
CA SER A 225 -20.03 -9.51 22.77
C SER A 225 -19.83 -10.76 23.64
N ALA A 226 -18.64 -11.38 23.58
CA ALA A 226 -18.30 -12.53 24.43
C ALA A 226 -18.37 -12.23 25.94
N ASN A 227 -18.05 -10.99 26.36
CA ASN A 227 -18.19 -10.57 27.76
C ASN A 227 -19.62 -10.22 28.19
N ARG A 228 -20.56 -9.99 27.24
CA ARG A 228 -21.98 -9.72 27.56
C ARG A 228 -22.80 -11.00 27.64
N ASP A 229 -22.45 -12.02 26.87
CA ASP A 229 -23.12 -13.32 26.94
C ASP A 229 -22.75 -14.09 28.23
N SER A 230 -21.62 -13.77 28.88
CA SER A 230 -21.27 -14.30 30.21
C SER A 230 -21.97 -13.59 31.38
N GLU A 231 -22.73 -12.52 31.16
CA GLU A 231 -23.42 -11.77 32.23
C GLU A 231 -24.94 -12.01 32.26
N SER A 232 -25.50 -12.88 31.41
CA SER A 232 -26.95 -13.13 31.35
C SER A 232 -27.42 -14.56 31.68
N GLN A 233 -26.51 -15.47 32.06
CA GLN A 233 -26.87 -16.76 32.62
C GLN A 233 -25.89 -17.13 33.74
N ASP A 234 -26.18 -16.70 34.98
CA ASP A 234 -25.87 -17.50 36.17
C ASP A 234 -26.50 -16.89 37.42
N ALA A 235 -27.81 -17.12 37.51
CA ALA A 235 -28.51 -17.17 38.79
C ALA A 235 -29.09 -18.59 38.96
N ALA A 236 -28.25 -19.62 39.01
CA ALA A 236 -28.51 -20.87 39.74
C ALA A 236 -27.34 -21.87 39.61
N SER A 237 -26.70 -22.15 40.75
CA SER A 237 -26.09 -23.43 41.16
C SER A 237 -24.97 -24.08 40.32
N GLY A 238 -23.78 -24.15 40.93
CA GLY A 238 -23.07 -25.43 41.10
C GLY A 238 -21.92 -25.77 40.14
N GLU A 239 -20.73 -25.85 40.74
CA GLU A 239 -19.61 -26.75 40.37
C GLU A 239 -18.67 -26.40 39.18
N ALA A 240 -17.41 -26.21 39.59
CA ALA A 240 -16.11 -26.41 38.94
C ALA A 240 -15.97 -26.69 37.41
N HIS A 241 -14.94 -26.03 36.86
CA HIS A 241 -14.15 -26.34 35.65
C HIS A 241 -14.62 -25.75 34.30
N THR A 242 -14.00 -24.66 33.86
CA THR A 242 -12.82 -24.62 32.94
C THR A 242 -12.61 -23.16 32.50
N MET A 243 -11.49 -22.53 32.88
CA MET A 243 -11.13 -21.23 32.30
C MET A 243 -10.65 -21.41 30.85
N PRO A 244 -11.05 -20.55 29.89
CA PRO A 244 -10.29 -20.38 28.67
C PRO A 244 -8.95 -19.69 28.99
N ASP A 245 -7.89 -20.21 28.39
CA ASP A 245 -6.50 -19.91 28.68
C ASP A 245 -6.11 -18.45 28.36
N ILE A 246 -6.06 -17.61 29.40
CA ILE A 246 -5.60 -16.20 29.36
C ILE A 246 -4.09 -16.13 29.08
N SER A 247 -3.37 -17.27 29.07
CA SER A 247 -1.92 -17.31 28.79
C SER A 247 -1.57 -16.88 27.36
N ASN A 248 -2.51 -16.93 26.41
CA ASN A 248 -2.30 -16.41 25.05
C ASN A 248 -2.53 -14.89 24.90
N LEU A 249 -3.08 -14.22 25.92
CA LEU A 249 -3.17 -12.76 25.96
C LEU A 249 -1.86 -12.13 26.46
N ALA A 250 -1.15 -12.84 27.34
CA ALA A 250 0.11 -12.39 27.93
C ALA A 250 1.30 -12.42 26.94
N SER A 251 1.30 -13.33 25.96
CA SER A 251 2.31 -13.40 24.91
C SER A 251 2.18 -12.33 23.83
N LEU A 252 1.05 -11.60 23.76
CA LEU A 252 0.86 -10.45 22.87
C LEU A 252 1.27 -9.11 23.54
N PHE A 253 1.37 -9.08 24.87
CA PHE A 253 1.67 -7.86 25.64
C PHE A 253 2.99 -7.90 26.43
N GLY A 254 3.67 -9.06 26.50
CA GLY A 254 4.90 -9.21 27.27
C GLY A 254 5.86 -10.21 26.65
N GLY A 255 6.80 -9.70 25.85
CA GLY A 255 7.82 -10.53 25.19
C GLY A 255 9.13 -9.80 24.96
N SER A 256 9.75 -9.26 26.03
CA SER A 256 11.21 -9.32 26.28
C SER A 256 11.63 -8.35 27.40
N SER A 257 11.85 -8.87 28.62
CA SER A 257 13.07 -8.55 29.38
C SER A 257 13.16 -9.46 30.61
N GLU A 258 14.06 -10.44 30.54
CA GLU A 258 14.61 -11.12 31.71
C GLU A 258 15.33 -10.10 32.61
N GLY A 259 15.02 -10.10 33.91
CA GLY A 259 15.77 -9.37 34.93
C GLY A 259 14.92 -8.97 36.14
N SER A 260 14.73 -9.91 37.08
CA SER A 260 14.16 -9.75 38.43
C SER A 260 14.79 -8.61 39.28
N PRO A 261 14.35 -8.29 40.54
CA PRO A 261 13.11 -8.60 41.27
C PRO A 261 12.48 -7.38 42.05
N SER A 262 11.27 -7.58 42.58
CA SER A 262 10.72 -6.97 43.82
C SER A 262 10.00 -5.61 43.76
N GLY A 263 8.67 -5.64 43.88
CA GLY A 263 7.89 -4.72 44.71
C GLY A 263 7.10 -3.60 44.03
N GLY A 264 5.76 -3.64 44.15
CA GLY A 264 4.92 -2.44 44.24
C GLY A 264 4.09 -2.01 43.03
N ASN A 265 2.76 -2.14 43.18
CA ASN A 265 1.67 -1.30 42.65
C ASN A 265 1.81 -0.48 41.35
N ASN A 266 1.02 -0.89 40.35
CA ASN A 266 -0.19 -0.18 39.86
C ASN A 266 -0.09 1.32 39.50
N LEU A 267 -0.01 1.67 38.21
CA LEU A 267 -0.18 3.06 37.74
C LEU A 267 -0.83 3.18 36.35
N GLY A 268 -2.01 2.57 36.19
CA GLY A 268 -2.91 2.80 35.04
C GLY A 268 -4.08 3.76 35.31
N GLY A 269 -4.22 4.28 36.55
CA GLY A 269 -5.45 4.94 37.02
C GLY A 269 -5.51 6.47 36.93
N ILE A 270 -4.39 7.15 36.69
CA ILE A 270 -4.36 8.63 36.71
C ILE A 270 -4.77 9.25 35.35
N ALA A 271 -4.67 8.50 34.26
CA ALA A 271 -5.04 8.99 32.92
C ALA A 271 -6.57 9.20 32.74
N GLY A 272 -7.40 8.50 33.54
CA GLY A 272 -8.87 8.67 33.53
C GLY A 272 -9.36 9.87 34.34
N LEU A 273 -8.61 10.30 35.36
CA LEU A 273 -8.93 11.47 36.20
C LEU A 273 -8.66 12.79 35.47
N MET A 274 -7.82 12.78 34.43
CA MET A 274 -7.48 13.96 33.64
C MET A 274 -8.53 14.28 32.55
N ASN A 275 -9.55 13.43 32.37
CA ASN A 275 -10.65 13.67 31.42
C ASN A 275 -11.92 14.26 32.09
N ASN A 276 -11.84 14.65 33.38
CA ASN A 276 -12.97 15.28 34.10
C ASN A 276 -12.89 16.83 34.02
N PRO A 277 -13.85 17.51 33.36
CA PRO A 277 -13.77 18.94 33.07
C PRO A 277 -13.76 19.86 34.30
N GLN A 278 -14.28 19.45 35.46
CA GLN A 278 -14.22 20.26 36.69
C GLN A 278 -12.85 20.20 37.39
N ILE A 279 -12.13 19.08 37.28
CA ILE A 279 -10.74 18.96 37.78
C ILE A 279 -9.81 19.81 36.91
N MET A 280 -10.07 19.86 35.60
CA MET A 280 -9.40 20.77 34.66
C MET A 280 -9.65 22.25 35.01
N GLN A 281 -10.84 22.60 35.51
CA GLN A 281 -11.18 23.96 35.96
C GLN A 281 -10.51 24.35 37.30
N ALA A 282 -10.42 23.43 38.27
CA ALA A 282 -9.70 23.68 39.51
C ALA A 282 -8.17 23.73 39.28
N ALA A 283 -7.64 22.83 38.44
CA ALA A 283 -6.25 22.86 37.99
C ALA A 283 -5.94 24.12 37.15
N GLN A 284 -6.90 24.60 36.34
CA GLN A 284 -6.80 25.88 35.62
C GLN A 284 -6.76 27.07 36.57
N ARG A 285 -7.59 27.10 37.63
CA ARG A 285 -7.51 28.16 38.67
C ARG A 285 -6.17 28.15 39.41
N MET A 286 -5.55 26.99 39.56
CA MET A 286 -4.23 26.81 40.17
C MET A 286 -3.06 27.15 39.21
N MET A 287 -3.17 26.83 37.91
CA MET A 287 -2.19 27.19 36.86
C MET A 287 -2.23 28.67 36.47
N GLN A 288 -3.37 29.32 36.65
CA GLN A 288 -3.56 30.74 36.31
C GLN A 288 -3.03 31.70 37.39
N ASN A 289 -2.55 31.20 38.54
CA ASN A 289 -1.98 32.02 39.60
C ASN A 289 -0.48 31.68 39.80
N PRO A 290 0.45 32.28 39.01
CA PRO A 290 1.84 31.81 38.89
C PRO A 290 2.68 32.00 40.16
N GLU A 291 2.33 32.97 41.01
CA GLU A 291 3.06 33.25 42.25
C GLU A 291 2.79 32.19 43.32
N ALA A 292 1.60 31.59 43.33
CA ALA A 292 1.27 30.51 44.27
C ALA A 292 1.98 29.19 43.92
N MET A 293 2.16 28.92 42.62
CA MET A 293 2.87 27.72 42.13
C MET A 293 4.39 27.84 42.33
N ASN A 294 4.97 29.01 42.09
CA ASN A 294 6.42 29.24 42.24
C ASN A 294 6.88 29.25 43.71
N GLY A 295 6.03 29.70 44.64
CA GLY A 295 6.31 29.60 46.08
C GLY A 295 6.32 28.15 46.58
N LEU A 296 5.53 27.27 45.96
CA LEU A 296 5.44 25.85 46.29
C LEU A 296 6.60 25.03 45.73
N LEU A 297 7.05 25.31 44.50
CA LEU A 297 8.16 24.60 43.84
C LEU A 297 9.55 24.96 44.36
N ASN A 298 9.70 26.15 44.94
CA ASN A 298 10.93 26.58 45.58
C ASN A 298 11.00 26.23 47.07
N ASN A 299 9.96 25.61 47.64
CA ASN A 299 10.02 25.14 49.02
C ASN A 299 10.75 23.77 49.06
N PRO A 300 11.92 23.65 49.70
CA PRO A 300 12.75 22.44 49.66
C PRO A 300 12.04 21.20 50.23
N GLN A 301 11.05 21.40 51.10
CA GLN A 301 10.26 20.30 51.65
C GLN A 301 9.27 19.70 50.64
N ILE A 302 8.78 20.48 49.67
CA ILE A 302 7.90 20.01 48.59
C ILE A 302 8.69 19.23 47.53
N ARG A 303 9.98 19.56 47.33
CA ARG A 303 10.89 18.76 46.49
C ARG A 303 11.23 17.41 47.13
N GLN A 304 11.47 17.37 48.43
CA GLN A 304 11.59 16.11 49.18
C GLN A 304 10.29 15.31 49.14
N MET A 305 9.14 16.00 49.16
CA MET A 305 7.84 15.35 48.97
C MET A 305 7.77 14.73 47.56
N ALA A 306 8.05 15.45 46.47
CA ALA A 306 8.06 14.89 45.11
C ALA A 306 9.03 13.70 44.91
N GLN A 307 10.15 13.68 45.64
CA GLN A 307 11.14 12.58 45.64
C GLN A 307 10.81 11.41 46.57
N ASN A 308 9.86 11.56 47.50
CA ASN A 308 9.28 10.46 48.26
C ASN A 308 7.91 10.04 47.69
N LEU A 309 7.32 10.80 46.74
CA LEU A 309 5.99 10.56 46.13
C LEU A 309 6.00 9.66 44.86
N GLY A 310 7.14 9.16 44.43
CA GLY A 310 7.35 8.43 43.16
C GLY A 310 7.60 9.32 41.95
N LEU A 311 7.28 10.60 42.05
CA LEU A 311 7.26 11.53 40.92
C LEU A 311 8.52 12.40 40.82
N GLY A 312 9.53 12.03 41.59
CA GLY A 312 10.96 12.19 41.32
C GLY A 312 11.81 11.07 41.96
N GLY A 313 11.18 10.04 42.54
CA GLY A 313 11.76 9.04 43.46
C GLY A 313 10.67 8.44 44.34
N GLU A 314 10.72 7.12 44.58
CA GLU A 314 9.64 6.13 44.74
C GLU A 314 8.55 6.36 45.82
N GLY A 315 7.27 6.28 45.41
CA GLY A 315 6.16 5.76 46.24
C GLY A 315 4.94 6.64 46.53
N GLY A 316 5.08 7.79 47.15
CA GLY A 316 4.04 8.33 48.03
C GLY A 316 2.82 9.08 47.46
N LEU A 317 2.66 9.38 46.14
CA LEU A 317 1.37 9.96 45.67
C LEU A 317 0.23 8.94 45.82
N ASP A 318 0.59 7.65 45.88
CA ASP A 318 -0.27 6.53 46.27
C ASP A 318 -0.45 6.40 47.80
N GLU A 319 0.46 6.94 48.60
CA GLU A 319 0.36 7.03 50.07
C GLU A 319 -0.50 8.25 50.51
N LEU A 320 -0.65 9.23 49.61
CA LEU A 320 -1.56 10.36 49.69
C LEU A 320 -3.03 9.93 49.46
N MET A 321 -3.30 8.89 48.67
CA MET A 321 -4.67 8.45 48.35
C MET A 321 -5.27 7.43 49.33
N ASN A 322 -4.43 6.70 50.07
CA ASN A 322 -4.89 5.68 51.02
C ASN A 322 -4.92 6.15 52.48
N ASN A 323 -4.76 7.45 52.74
CA ASN A 323 -4.75 8.01 54.10
C ASN A 323 -6.20 8.19 54.63
N PRO A 324 -6.61 7.50 55.71
CA PRO A 324 -8.01 7.48 56.19
C PRO A 324 -8.55 8.88 56.59
N MET A 325 -7.66 9.85 56.79
CA MET A 325 -7.99 11.25 57.06
C MET A 325 -8.44 12.02 55.79
N LEU A 326 -7.86 11.72 54.62
CA LEU A 326 -8.31 12.23 53.32
C LEU A 326 -9.65 11.60 52.90
N GLN A 327 -9.92 10.38 53.36
CA GLN A 327 -11.23 9.73 53.25
C GLN A 327 -12.30 10.39 54.15
N ASN A 328 -11.97 10.81 55.37
CA ASN A 328 -12.92 11.57 56.22
C ASN A 328 -13.16 13.01 55.71
N LEU A 329 -12.14 13.64 55.14
CA LEU A 329 -12.23 14.97 54.52
C LEU A 329 -13.08 14.94 53.23
N ALA A 330 -12.88 13.94 52.36
CA ALA A 330 -13.73 13.68 51.20
C ALA A 330 -15.19 13.34 51.61
N ASN A 331 -15.41 12.70 52.77
CA ASN A 331 -16.75 12.45 53.31
C ASN A 331 -17.43 13.70 53.89
N GLN A 332 -16.69 14.72 54.36
CA GLN A 332 -17.24 16.01 54.81
C GLN A 332 -17.59 16.97 53.66
N PHE A 333 -16.83 16.93 52.55
CA PHE A 333 -17.16 17.66 51.31
C PHE A 333 -18.34 17.02 50.55
N ARG A 334 -18.65 15.74 50.80
CA ARG A 334 -19.79 15.00 50.22
C ARG A 334 -21.15 15.29 50.89
N ASN A 335 -21.17 15.85 52.11
CA ASN A 335 -22.41 16.12 52.84
C ASN A 335 -22.84 17.60 52.84
N SER A 336 -22.13 18.49 52.14
CA SER A 336 -22.37 19.94 52.16
C SER A 336 -22.25 20.55 50.76
N SER A 337 -23.33 20.53 49.98
CA SER A 337 -23.63 21.44 48.84
C SER A 337 -22.72 21.41 47.60
#